data_AF-A0A7C6F317-F1
#
_entry.id   AF-A0A7C6F317-F1
#
_cell.length_a   1.000
_cell.length_b   1.000
_cell.length_c   1.000
_cell.angle_alpha   90.00
_cell.angle_beta   90.00
_cell.angle_gamma   90.00
#
_symmetry.space_group_name_H-M   'P 1'
#
loop_
_entity.id
_entity.type
_entity.pdbx_description
1 polymer ?
#
loop_
_entity_poly.entity_id
_entity_poly.type
_entity_poly.pdbx_seq_one_letter_code
_entity_poly.pdbx_strand_id
1 'polypeptide(L)'
;MAVANSYSNPAAAGGNREDLRDVLTILEPEETPVTSLIPKIDKPGATYVEWLADTIRKPRKTGTVEGGTTITRDNKAAERKRFGNYIHLYTNGYGVTDVQAKVDVAAIGEAGEFDYAKAMAVREAKRDMEAILCSDQEMQQGSGSNEWRTRGLFKWIQSTAQTVNPVPTKYLTPAGNIITGLTAANLQEAQVVDVLKSLFQVFGVKKTYIMPASAGVVAAFDGFTRTQPSATAQRYVVSDAAEKRAINMEVKTFNCSFGMLNIVPNLFLRVDANGDPDDNAALILVRELLGLGVLENLHAVDDTNNNPGGPQGYLKAMFALMHKNPRGSGKFQGT
;
A
#
# COMPACT_ATOMS: atom_id res chain seq x y z
N MET A 1 37.27 -59.32 21.15
CA MET A 1 36.27 -59.05 20.10
C MET A 1 36.21 -57.55 19.94
N ALA A 2 36.59 -57.00 18.79
CA ALA A 2 36.71 -55.55 18.59
C ALA A 2 35.34 -54.90 18.74
N VAL A 3 35.25 -53.91 19.64
CA VAL A 3 34.08 -53.07 19.89
C VAL A 3 33.80 -52.27 18.60
N ALA A 4 32.54 -52.24 18.18
CA ALA A 4 32.10 -51.57 16.95
C ALA A 4 32.68 -50.16 16.81
N ASN A 5 33.03 -49.80 15.57
CA ASN A 5 33.62 -48.53 15.15
C ASN A 5 32.80 -47.31 15.63
N SER A 6 33.06 -46.88 16.86
CA SER A 6 32.43 -45.72 17.49
C SER A 6 33.45 -44.59 17.47
N TYR A 7 33.28 -43.67 16.52
CA TYR A 7 34.14 -42.49 16.39
C TYR A 7 33.52 -41.34 17.20
N SER A 8 34.34 -40.62 17.95
CA SER A 8 33.91 -39.46 18.76
C SER A 8 33.34 -38.30 17.91
N ASN A 9 33.62 -38.29 16.60
CA ASN A 9 32.97 -37.45 15.60
C ASN A 9 33.02 -38.19 14.23
N PRO A 10 31.89 -38.69 13.70
CA PRO A 10 31.87 -39.49 12.48
C PRO A 10 32.31 -38.75 11.21
N ALA A 11 32.45 -37.42 11.24
CA ALA A 11 32.97 -36.63 10.11
C ALA A 11 34.50 -36.75 9.93
N ALA A 12 35.26 -37.02 10.99
CA ALA A 12 36.73 -37.07 10.93
C ALA A 12 37.29 -38.40 10.38
N ALA A 13 36.46 -39.45 10.32
CA ALA A 13 36.82 -40.77 9.82
C ALA A 13 36.43 -40.97 8.35
N GLY A 14 36.70 -39.97 7.50
CA GLY A 14 37.01 -40.09 6.05
C GLY A 14 36.07 -40.85 5.09
N GLY A 15 34.94 -41.42 5.54
CA GLY A 15 34.09 -42.30 4.72
C GLY A 15 32.59 -41.97 4.74
N ASN A 16 32.14 -41.09 5.64
CA ASN A 16 30.74 -40.67 5.66
C ASN A 16 30.54 -39.51 4.69
N ARG A 17 29.70 -39.71 3.67
CA ARG A 17 29.30 -38.64 2.76
C ARG A 17 28.37 -37.68 3.49
N GLU A 18 28.69 -36.40 3.42
CA GLU A 18 27.79 -35.34 3.86
C GLU A 18 26.65 -35.21 2.85
N ASP A 19 25.43 -35.06 3.36
CA ASP A 19 24.21 -34.92 2.57
C ASP A 19 23.98 -33.44 2.27
N LEU A 20 24.28 -33.03 1.04
CA LEU A 20 23.99 -31.68 0.55
C LEU A 20 22.53 -31.65 0.10
N ARG A 21 21.69 -30.92 0.85
CA ARG A 21 20.28 -30.77 0.53
C ARG A 21 20.07 -29.55 -0.36
N ASP A 22 19.55 -29.82 -1.55
CA ASP A 22 19.16 -28.83 -2.55
C ASP A 22 17.82 -28.16 -2.22
N VAL A 23 17.80 -27.31 -1.19
CA VAL A 23 16.58 -26.58 -0.80
C VAL A 23 16.88 -25.10 -0.62
N LEU A 24 16.30 -24.28 -1.48
CA LEU A 24 16.31 -22.82 -1.39
C LEU A 24 14.89 -22.34 -1.04
N THR A 25 14.73 -21.68 0.10
CA THR A 25 13.46 -21.11 0.54
C THR A 25 13.63 -19.65 0.85
N ILE A 26 12.75 -18.82 0.30
CA ILE A 26 12.71 -17.37 0.53
C ILE A 26 11.53 -17.10 1.46
N LEU A 27 11.79 -16.42 2.58
CA LEU A 27 10.78 -16.02 3.55
C LEU A 27 10.72 -14.50 3.61
N GLU A 28 10.04 -13.92 2.63
CA GLU A 28 9.83 -12.48 2.55
C GLU A 28 8.36 -12.19 2.23
N PRO A 29 7.81 -11.03 2.66
CA PRO A 29 6.44 -10.68 2.34
C PRO A 29 6.29 -10.37 0.85
N GLU A 30 5.45 -11.12 0.13
CA GLU A 30 5.21 -10.93 -1.32
C GLU A 30 3.83 -10.33 -1.64
N GLU A 31 2.94 -10.27 -0.66
CA GLU A 31 1.55 -9.84 -0.84
C GLU A 31 1.44 -8.32 -1.02
N THR A 32 0.75 -7.90 -2.08
CA THR A 32 0.63 -6.49 -2.49
C THR A 32 -0.85 -6.09 -2.62
N PRO A 33 -1.54 -5.85 -1.50
CA PRO A 33 -3.00 -5.69 -1.49
C PRO A 33 -3.47 -4.39 -2.16
N VAL A 34 -2.76 -3.26 -2.02
CA VAL A 34 -3.23 -1.96 -2.54
C VAL A 34 -3.12 -1.89 -4.06
N THR A 35 -1.98 -2.26 -4.62
CA THR A 35 -1.76 -2.35 -6.08
C THR A 35 -2.78 -3.28 -6.75
N SER A 36 -3.15 -4.39 -6.09
CA SER A 36 -4.14 -5.35 -6.57
C SER A 36 -5.59 -4.84 -6.47
N LEU A 37 -5.91 -4.05 -5.45
CA LEU A 37 -7.27 -3.54 -5.19
C LEU A 37 -7.60 -2.28 -6.00
N ILE A 38 -6.60 -1.49 -6.38
CA ILE A 38 -6.79 -0.27 -7.17
C ILE A 38 -7.20 -0.64 -8.61
N PRO A 39 -8.26 -0.03 -9.16
CA PRO A 39 -8.63 -0.27 -10.54
C PRO A 39 -7.55 0.27 -11.50
N LYS A 40 -7.16 -0.55 -12.47
CA LYS A 40 -6.30 -0.10 -13.58
C LYS A 40 -7.12 0.83 -14.49
N ILE A 41 -6.53 1.97 -14.85
CA ILE A 41 -7.12 2.92 -15.79
C ILE A 41 -6.44 2.80 -17.15
N ASP A 42 -7.00 3.47 -18.15
CA ASP A 42 -6.42 3.54 -19.48
C ASP A 42 -4.97 4.01 -19.44
N LYS A 43 -4.19 3.52 -20.41
CA LYS A 43 -2.79 3.87 -20.58
C LYS A 43 -2.63 5.40 -20.61
N PRO A 44 -1.79 6.00 -19.74
CA PRO A 44 -1.47 7.41 -19.82
C PRO A 44 -0.95 7.82 -21.20
N GLY A 45 -1.47 8.92 -21.76
CA GLY A 45 -0.99 9.48 -23.03
C GLY A 45 0.23 10.41 -22.90
N ALA A 46 0.62 10.75 -21.67
CA ALA A 46 1.71 11.69 -21.37
C ALA A 46 2.42 11.32 -20.06
N THR A 47 3.60 11.88 -19.83
CA THR A 47 4.40 11.70 -18.60
C THR A 47 3.77 12.36 -17.37
N TYR A 48 2.91 13.36 -17.58
CA TYR A 48 2.11 13.99 -16.55
C TYR A 48 0.63 13.66 -16.77
N VAL A 49 0.04 12.97 -15.80
CA VAL A 49 -1.34 12.50 -15.83
C VAL A 49 -2.19 13.45 -15.01
N GLU A 50 -3.08 14.18 -15.67
CA GLU A 50 -3.98 15.13 -15.03
C GLU A 50 -5.44 14.73 -15.16
N TRP A 51 -6.23 15.08 -14.16
CA TRP A 51 -7.66 14.87 -14.15
C TRP A 51 -8.38 16.10 -13.58
N LEU A 52 -9.68 16.17 -13.88
CA LEU A 52 -10.55 17.25 -13.45
C LEU A 52 -11.41 16.77 -12.28
N ALA A 53 -11.51 17.61 -11.26
CA ALA A 53 -12.50 17.45 -10.20
C ALA A 53 -13.43 18.66 -10.21
N ASP A 54 -14.71 18.44 -9.90
CA ASP A 54 -15.74 19.47 -9.83
C ASP A 54 -16.39 19.46 -8.45
N THR A 55 -16.93 20.59 -8.01
CA THR A 55 -17.72 20.65 -6.77
C THR A 55 -19.06 21.31 -7.02
N ILE A 56 -20.06 20.83 -6.29
CA ILE A 56 -21.38 21.44 -6.28
C ILE A 56 -21.40 22.52 -5.19
N ARG A 57 -22.10 23.62 -5.47
CA ARG A 57 -22.33 24.68 -4.49
C ARG A 57 -22.94 24.12 -3.20
N LYS A 58 -22.63 24.77 -2.07
CA LYS A 58 -23.26 24.44 -0.78
C LYS A 58 -24.79 24.62 -0.86
N PRO A 59 -25.58 23.84 -0.10
CA PRO A 59 -27.02 24.04 0.01
C PRO A 59 -27.34 25.48 0.47
N ARG A 60 -28.31 26.12 -0.19
CA ARG A 60 -28.79 27.46 0.20
C ARG A 60 -30.18 27.34 0.85
N LYS A 61 -30.46 28.17 1.85
CA LYS A 61 -31.77 28.28 2.51
C LYS A 61 -32.57 29.51 2.05
N THR A 62 -31.98 30.37 1.23
CA THR A 62 -32.60 31.61 0.77
C THR A 62 -33.60 31.35 -0.35
N GLY A 63 -34.76 32.00 -0.25
CA GLY A 63 -35.78 32.01 -1.29
C GLY A 63 -35.38 32.84 -2.51
N THR A 64 -36.14 32.72 -3.59
CA THR A 64 -36.10 33.64 -4.72
C THR A 64 -37.34 34.52 -4.65
N VAL A 65 -37.21 35.83 -4.88
CA VAL A 65 -38.36 36.74 -4.94
C VAL A 65 -39.23 36.39 -6.15
N GLU A 66 -40.54 36.33 -5.95
CA GLU A 66 -41.50 36.08 -7.01
C GLU A 66 -41.43 37.19 -8.08
N GLY A 67 -41.34 36.80 -9.36
CA GLY A 67 -41.19 37.75 -10.48
C GLY A 67 -39.77 38.28 -10.72
N GLY A 68 -38.78 37.88 -9.92
CA GLY A 68 -37.37 38.24 -10.17
C GLY A 68 -36.80 37.48 -11.38
N THR A 69 -36.44 38.18 -12.45
CA THR A 69 -35.72 37.60 -13.58
C THR A 69 -34.37 37.03 -13.14
N THR A 70 -34.08 35.78 -13.48
CA THR A 70 -32.75 35.17 -13.28
C THR A 70 -31.80 35.71 -14.36
N ILE A 71 -31.40 36.97 -14.23
CA ILE A 71 -30.56 37.68 -15.22
C ILE A 71 -29.12 37.14 -15.19
N THR A 72 -28.66 36.66 -14.02
CA THR A 72 -27.32 36.09 -13.86
C THR A 72 -27.35 34.58 -14.08
N ARG A 73 -26.86 34.15 -15.26
CA ARG A 73 -26.57 32.74 -15.53
C ARG A 73 -25.24 32.37 -14.88
N ASP A 74 -25.29 31.77 -13.70
CA ASP A 74 -24.08 31.26 -13.05
C ASP A 74 -23.44 30.14 -13.89
N ASN A 75 -22.14 30.27 -14.18
CA ASN A 75 -21.37 29.17 -14.76
C ASN A 75 -21.20 28.03 -13.74
N LYS A 76 -21.92 26.93 -13.93
CA LYS A 76 -21.87 25.75 -13.04
C LYS A 76 -20.58 24.94 -13.16
N ALA A 77 -19.74 25.22 -14.16
CA ALA A 77 -18.42 24.59 -14.35
C ALA A 77 -17.27 25.45 -13.81
N ALA A 78 -17.54 26.63 -13.22
CA ALA A 78 -16.50 27.55 -12.74
C ALA A 78 -15.62 26.96 -11.63
N GLU A 79 -16.12 25.94 -10.93
CA GLU A 79 -15.43 25.30 -9.82
C GLU A 79 -14.58 24.10 -10.24
N ARG A 80 -14.55 23.74 -11.53
CA ARG A 80 -13.67 22.68 -12.03
C ARG A 80 -12.22 23.06 -11.80
N LYS A 81 -11.49 22.16 -11.15
CA LYS A 81 -10.05 22.29 -10.95
C LYS A 81 -9.33 21.08 -11.50
N ARG A 82 -8.10 21.31 -11.93
CA ARG A 82 -7.21 20.31 -12.51
C ARG A 82 -6.04 20.10 -11.58
N PHE A 83 -5.70 18.85 -11.35
CA PHE A 83 -4.49 18.44 -10.64
C PHE A 83 -4.11 17.05 -11.16
N GLY A 84 -2.88 16.65 -10.90
CA GLY A 84 -2.29 15.49 -11.55
C GLY A 84 -1.04 15.00 -10.87
N ASN A 85 -0.45 13.98 -11.48
CA ASN A 85 0.71 13.29 -10.98
C ASN A 85 1.67 12.97 -12.13
N TYR A 86 2.96 12.89 -11.82
CA TYR A 86 3.93 12.36 -12.78
C TYR A 86 3.96 10.82 -12.74
N ILE A 87 4.41 10.24 -13.85
CA ILE A 87 4.79 8.82 -13.89
C ILE A 87 5.99 8.57 -12.95
N HIS A 88 6.02 7.39 -12.36
CA HIS A 88 7.17 6.82 -11.68
C HIS A 88 7.91 5.95 -12.69
N LEU A 89 9.22 6.15 -12.83
CA LEU A 89 10.08 5.30 -13.63
C LEU A 89 10.78 4.31 -12.70
N TYR A 90 10.42 3.04 -12.81
CA TYR A 90 11.08 1.97 -12.07
C TYR A 90 12.00 1.18 -13.00
N THR A 91 13.25 1.02 -12.59
CA THR A 91 14.22 0.14 -13.24
C THR A 91 15.05 -0.60 -12.21
N ASN A 92 15.15 -1.92 -12.35
CA ASN A 92 16.02 -2.75 -11.50
C ASN A 92 16.84 -3.69 -12.38
N GLY A 93 18.16 -3.71 -12.20
CA GLY A 93 19.07 -4.52 -13.00
C GLY A 93 19.32 -5.88 -12.35
N TYR A 94 19.39 -6.93 -13.15
CA TYR A 94 19.78 -8.27 -12.71
C TYR A 94 20.82 -8.85 -13.67
N GLY A 95 21.66 -9.75 -13.18
CA GLY A 95 22.69 -10.36 -14.01
C GLY A 95 23.50 -11.39 -13.25
N VAL A 96 24.17 -12.24 -14.01
CA VAL A 96 25.01 -13.32 -13.48
C VAL A 96 26.34 -13.31 -14.22
N THR A 97 27.42 -13.69 -13.54
CA THR A 97 28.74 -13.77 -14.18
C THR A 97 28.80 -14.92 -15.18
N ASP A 98 29.68 -14.82 -16.17
CA ASP A 98 29.84 -15.83 -17.22
C ASP A 98 30.27 -17.22 -16.70
N VAL A 99 31.10 -17.24 -15.66
CA VAL A 99 31.53 -18.46 -14.97
C VAL A 99 30.35 -19.06 -14.21
N GLN A 100 29.62 -18.25 -13.46
CA GLN A 100 28.52 -18.72 -12.61
C GLN A 100 27.33 -19.18 -13.45
N ALA A 101 27.07 -18.56 -14.61
CA ALA A 101 26.06 -19.01 -15.56
C ALA A 101 26.39 -20.37 -16.20
N LYS A 102 27.65 -20.81 -16.17
CA LYS A 102 28.11 -22.10 -16.72
C LYS A 102 28.32 -23.18 -15.66
N VAL A 103 28.35 -22.82 -14.38
CA VAL A 103 28.50 -23.76 -13.27
C VAL A 103 27.11 -24.23 -12.84
N ASP A 104 26.97 -25.53 -12.62
CA ASP A 104 25.74 -26.09 -12.05
C ASP A 104 25.69 -25.75 -10.56
N VAL A 105 24.70 -24.92 -10.19
CA VAL A 105 24.54 -24.43 -8.81
C VAL A 105 23.53 -25.30 -8.11
N ALA A 106 23.99 -25.95 -7.05
CA ALA A 106 23.17 -26.71 -6.11
C ALA A 106 21.91 -25.91 -5.69
N ALA A 107 20.77 -26.58 -5.57
CA ALA A 107 19.44 -26.05 -5.24
C ALA A 107 18.71 -25.18 -6.30
N ILE A 108 19.35 -24.73 -7.38
CA ILE A 108 18.69 -23.90 -8.43
C ILE A 108 18.28 -24.75 -9.64
N GLY A 109 18.99 -25.86 -9.91
CA GLY A 109 18.67 -26.82 -10.97
C GLY A 109 18.86 -26.25 -12.40
N GLU A 110 18.32 -26.97 -13.40
CA GLU A 110 18.47 -26.66 -14.83
C GLU A 110 17.87 -25.31 -15.29
N ALA A 111 17.08 -24.64 -14.44
CA ALA A 111 16.52 -23.32 -14.74
C ALA A 111 17.58 -22.21 -14.77
N GLY A 112 18.77 -22.46 -14.20
CA GLY A 112 19.90 -21.53 -14.25
C GLY A 112 19.76 -20.32 -13.33
N GLU A 113 20.89 -19.81 -12.83
CA GLU A 113 20.94 -18.70 -11.88
C GLU A 113 20.39 -17.38 -12.46
N PHE A 114 20.41 -17.24 -13.79
CA PHE A 114 19.90 -16.05 -14.48
C PHE A 114 18.38 -15.92 -14.37
N ASP A 115 17.63 -17.01 -14.58
CA ASP A 115 16.17 -16.98 -14.46
C ASP A 115 15.73 -16.83 -13.01
N TYR A 116 16.50 -17.38 -12.07
CA TYR A 116 16.30 -17.14 -10.65
C TYR A 116 16.48 -15.66 -10.30
N ALA A 117 17.58 -15.02 -10.73
CA ALA A 117 17.81 -13.59 -10.51
C ALA A 117 16.69 -12.73 -11.11
N LYS A 118 16.21 -13.10 -12.31
CA LYS A 118 15.07 -12.45 -12.96
C LYS A 118 13.77 -12.60 -12.15
N ALA A 119 13.49 -13.79 -11.63
CA ALA A 119 12.31 -14.04 -10.81
C ALA A 119 12.33 -13.25 -9.50
N MET A 120 13.50 -13.12 -8.86
CA MET A 120 13.69 -12.33 -7.65
C MET A 120 13.44 -10.85 -7.91
N ALA A 121 14.07 -10.31 -8.96
CA ALA A 121 13.87 -8.91 -9.33
C ALA A 121 12.38 -8.59 -9.61
N VAL A 122 11.61 -9.52 -10.18
CA VAL A 122 10.17 -9.31 -10.44
C VAL A 122 9.36 -9.25 -9.14
N ARG A 123 9.74 -10.06 -8.13
CA ARG A 123 9.10 -10.06 -6.81
C ARG A 123 9.42 -8.78 -6.05
N GLU A 124 10.68 -8.36 -6.06
CA GLU A 124 11.14 -7.07 -5.52
C GLU A 124 10.38 -5.91 -6.16
N ALA A 125 10.27 -5.88 -7.49
CA ALA A 125 9.56 -4.82 -8.20
C ALA A 125 8.11 -4.66 -7.76
N LYS A 126 7.39 -5.77 -7.48
CA LYS A 126 6.02 -5.69 -6.98
C LYS A 126 5.95 -5.09 -5.57
N ARG A 127 6.88 -5.47 -4.69
CA ARG A 127 6.98 -4.93 -3.32
C ARG A 127 7.32 -3.45 -3.34
N ASP A 128 8.29 -3.05 -4.16
CA ASP A 128 8.67 -1.66 -4.35
C ASP A 128 7.50 -0.83 -4.87
N MET A 129 6.76 -1.34 -5.86
CA MET A 129 5.56 -0.67 -6.38
C MET A 129 4.53 -0.42 -5.28
N GLU A 130 4.26 -1.41 -4.43
CA GLU A 130 3.34 -1.26 -3.30
C GLU A 130 3.83 -0.21 -2.29
N ALA A 131 5.12 -0.25 -1.91
CA ALA A 131 5.73 0.72 -1.01
C ALA A 131 5.70 2.15 -1.59
N ILE A 132 5.99 2.31 -2.88
CA ILE A 132 5.91 3.58 -3.62
C ILE A 132 4.48 4.13 -3.54
N LEU A 133 3.46 3.32 -3.83
CA LEU A 133 2.07 3.76 -3.78
C LEU A 133 1.61 4.10 -2.35
N CYS A 134 2.09 3.36 -1.36
CA CYS A 134 1.74 3.52 0.06
C CYS A 134 2.74 4.38 0.85
N SER A 135 3.51 5.23 0.16
CA SER A 135 4.46 6.17 0.79
C SER A 135 3.87 7.57 0.98
N ASP A 136 4.60 8.41 1.71
CA ASP A 136 4.39 9.85 1.82
C ASP A 136 5.27 10.67 0.85
N GLN A 137 5.84 10.02 -0.17
CA GLN A 137 6.68 10.67 -1.16
C GLN A 137 5.89 11.72 -1.97
N GLU A 138 6.57 12.82 -2.28
CA GLU A 138 6.06 13.89 -3.13
C GLU A 138 6.35 13.58 -4.61
N MET A 139 5.50 14.07 -5.52
CA MET A 139 5.76 13.89 -6.95
C MET A 139 6.94 14.74 -7.42
N GLN A 140 7.69 14.21 -8.39
CA GLN A 140 8.87 14.88 -8.95
C GLN A 140 8.92 14.68 -10.46
N GLN A 141 9.14 15.76 -11.19
CA GLN A 141 9.45 15.71 -12.62
C GLN A 141 10.89 15.24 -12.78
N GLY A 142 11.11 14.25 -13.63
CA GLY A 142 12.46 13.79 -13.93
C GLY A 142 13.25 14.81 -14.75
N SER A 143 14.55 14.88 -14.48
CA SER A 143 15.53 15.66 -15.22
C SER A 143 16.81 14.83 -15.38
N GLY A 144 17.87 15.37 -15.97
CA GLY A 144 19.18 14.69 -15.99
C GLY A 144 19.78 14.42 -14.61
N SER A 145 19.25 15.03 -13.54
CA SER A 145 19.71 14.85 -12.15
C SER A 145 18.61 14.37 -11.20
N ASN A 146 17.34 14.50 -11.59
CA ASN A 146 16.18 14.16 -10.76
C ASN A 146 15.47 12.94 -11.34
N GLU A 147 15.07 12.02 -10.46
CA GLU A 147 14.27 10.87 -10.83
C GLU A 147 12.81 11.24 -11.08
N TRP A 148 12.13 10.46 -11.92
CA TRP A 148 10.68 10.53 -12.11
C TRP A 148 9.95 9.84 -10.96
N ARG A 149 9.22 10.61 -10.15
CA ARG A 149 8.51 10.07 -8.98
C ARG A 149 7.03 10.43 -9.00
N THR A 150 6.20 9.43 -8.72
CA THR A 150 4.76 9.58 -8.51
C THR A 150 4.47 9.88 -7.04
N ARG A 151 3.49 10.73 -6.75
CA ARG A 151 3.04 11.00 -5.37
C ARG A 151 2.36 9.77 -4.76
N GLY A 152 2.75 9.41 -3.54
CA GLY A 152 2.15 8.32 -2.76
C GLY A 152 0.82 8.69 -2.07
N LEU A 153 0.04 7.68 -1.67
CA LEU A 153 -1.30 7.85 -1.08
C LEU A 153 -1.28 8.66 0.22
N PHE A 154 -0.29 8.47 1.10
CA PHE A 154 -0.20 9.22 2.36
C PHE A 154 0.05 10.72 2.13
N LYS A 155 0.65 11.08 0.99
CA LYS A 155 0.88 12.47 0.58
C LYS A 155 -0.31 13.09 -0.15
N TRP A 156 -1.11 12.28 -0.85
CA TRP A 156 -2.40 12.72 -1.38
C TRP A 156 -3.37 13.09 -0.25
N ILE A 157 -3.39 12.30 0.82
CA ILE A 157 -4.30 12.46 1.95
C ILE A 157 -3.68 13.43 2.97
N GLN A 158 -3.93 14.72 2.77
CA GLN A 158 -3.51 15.78 3.68
C GLN A 158 -4.49 16.95 3.69
N SER A 159 -4.50 17.68 4.81
CA SER A 159 -5.34 18.86 5.03
C SER A 159 -4.72 20.18 4.55
N THR A 160 -3.43 20.16 4.23
CA THR A 160 -2.68 21.31 3.72
C THR A 160 -2.36 21.14 2.23
N ALA A 161 -2.04 22.23 1.55
CA ALA A 161 -1.61 22.19 0.15
C ALA A 161 -0.23 21.52 0.03
N GLN A 162 -0.03 20.65 -0.96
CA GLN A 162 1.26 20.04 -1.27
C GLN A 162 2.24 21.09 -1.81
N THR A 163 3.54 20.78 -1.75
CA THR A 163 4.58 21.71 -2.22
C THR A 163 4.57 21.85 -3.75
N VAL A 164 4.36 20.75 -4.48
CA VAL A 164 4.41 20.71 -5.94
C VAL A 164 2.99 20.45 -6.47
N ASN A 165 2.49 21.25 -7.41
CA ASN A 165 1.13 21.11 -7.97
C ASN A 165 0.07 20.80 -6.89
N PRO A 166 -0.16 21.76 -5.98
CA PRO A 166 -1.01 21.55 -4.82
C PRO A 166 -2.43 21.17 -5.24
N VAL A 167 -3.02 20.25 -4.48
CA VAL A 167 -4.46 20.00 -4.59
C VAL A 167 -5.18 21.28 -4.17
N PRO A 168 -6.12 21.80 -4.98
CA PRO A 168 -6.85 23.01 -4.64
C PRO A 168 -7.63 22.84 -3.34
N THR A 169 -7.70 23.89 -2.52
CA THR A 169 -8.19 23.85 -1.14
C THR A 169 -9.55 23.16 -0.94
N LYS A 170 -10.46 23.26 -1.91
CA LYS A 170 -11.80 22.63 -1.84
C LYS A 170 -11.79 21.10 -1.96
N TYR A 171 -10.70 20.52 -2.45
CA TYR A 171 -10.50 19.08 -2.69
C TYR A 171 -9.50 18.44 -1.73
N LEU A 172 -8.93 19.22 -0.80
CA LEU A 172 -8.08 18.70 0.27
C LEU A 172 -8.89 17.82 1.22
N THR A 173 -8.18 16.90 1.87
CA THR A 173 -8.76 16.01 2.87
C THR A 173 -9.13 16.82 4.11
N PRO A 174 -10.36 16.72 4.64
CA PRO A 174 -10.72 17.35 5.90
C PRO A 174 -9.80 16.87 7.03
N ALA A 175 -9.40 17.77 7.93
CA ALA A 175 -8.52 17.41 9.05
C ALA A 175 -9.12 16.29 9.93
N GLY A 176 -10.46 16.24 10.06
CA GLY A 176 -11.14 15.18 10.79
C GLY A 176 -11.10 13.79 10.14
N ASN A 177 -10.59 13.65 8.90
CA ASN A 177 -10.34 12.33 8.28
C ASN A 177 -8.92 11.82 8.57
N ILE A 178 -8.09 12.63 9.23
CA ILE A 178 -6.67 12.39 9.41
C ILE A 178 -6.40 12.28 10.90
N ILE A 179 -5.82 11.14 11.30
CA ILE A 179 -5.29 10.96 12.64
C ILE A 179 -3.76 10.99 12.55
N THR A 180 -3.15 11.91 13.30
CA THR A 180 -1.69 12.04 13.41
C THR A 180 -1.26 12.00 14.87
N GLY A 181 -0.12 11.39 15.14
CA GLY A 181 0.54 11.43 16.45
C GLY A 181 -0.09 10.53 17.51
N LEU A 182 -0.93 9.58 17.10
CA LEU A 182 -1.36 8.47 17.93
C LEU A 182 -0.59 7.21 17.56
N THR A 183 -0.06 6.52 18.56
CA THR A 183 0.49 5.18 18.38
C THR A 183 -0.65 4.16 18.28
N ALA A 184 -0.39 3.03 17.64
CA ALA A 184 -1.36 1.95 17.49
C ALA A 184 -1.87 1.45 18.87
N ALA A 185 -1.00 1.42 19.88
CA ALA A 185 -1.36 1.06 21.26
C ALA A 185 -2.38 2.02 21.91
N ASN A 186 -2.45 3.28 21.46
CA ASN A 186 -3.33 4.31 21.99
C ASN A 186 -4.55 4.59 21.09
N LEU A 187 -4.67 3.87 19.97
CA LEU A 187 -5.83 3.95 19.09
C LEU A 187 -7.08 3.51 19.87
N GLN A 188 -8.16 4.29 19.80
CA GLN A 188 -9.44 4.00 20.46
C GLN A 188 -10.58 3.97 19.44
N GLU A 189 -11.63 3.21 19.72
CA GLU A 189 -12.82 3.10 18.86
C GLU A 189 -13.43 4.47 18.54
N ALA A 190 -13.48 5.39 19.53
CA ALA A 190 -14.02 6.73 19.35
C ALA A 190 -13.33 7.51 18.22
N GLN A 191 -12.00 7.40 18.10
CA GLN A 191 -11.23 8.09 17.07
C GLN A 191 -11.54 7.56 15.67
N VAL A 192 -11.70 6.24 15.54
CA VAL A 192 -12.09 5.59 14.28
C VAL A 192 -13.51 6.01 13.88
N VAL A 193 -14.42 6.09 14.85
CA VAL A 193 -15.80 6.57 14.62
C VAL A 193 -15.82 8.04 14.20
N ASP A 194 -14.97 8.90 14.77
CA ASP A 194 -14.86 10.31 14.38
C ASP A 194 -14.36 10.49 12.94
N VAL A 195 -13.39 9.68 12.50
CA VAL A 195 -12.94 9.65 11.09
C VAL A 195 -14.02 9.15 10.15
N LEU A 196 -14.79 8.13 10.54
CA LEU A 196 -15.92 7.66 9.73
C LEU A 196 -17.05 8.69 9.65
N LYS A 197 -17.28 9.46 10.73
CA LYS A 197 -18.26 10.54 10.78
C LYS A 197 -17.86 11.71 9.87
N SER A 198 -16.59 12.09 9.85
CA SER A 198 -16.09 13.15 8.95
C SER A 198 -16.18 12.71 7.48
N LEU A 199 -15.85 11.45 7.16
CA LEU A 199 -16.06 10.87 5.83
C LEU A 199 -17.55 10.84 5.43
N PHE A 200 -18.44 10.48 6.35
CA PHE A 200 -19.89 10.52 6.12
C PHE A 200 -20.39 11.94 5.80
N GLN A 201 -19.84 12.98 6.45
CA GLN A 201 -20.17 14.37 6.12
C GLN A 201 -19.69 14.79 4.71
N VAL A 202 -18.68 14.11 4.16
CA VAL A 202 -18.22 14.35 2.78
C VAL A 202 -19.11 13.65 1.76
N PHE A 203 -19.42 12.36 1.96
CA PHE A 203 -20.20 11.58 0.99
C PHE A 203 -21.71 11.77 1.12
N GLY A 204 -22.22 12.11 2.30
CA GLY A 204 -23.65 12.19 2.60
C GLY A 204 -24.38 10.84 2.66
N VAL A 205 -23.65 9.74 2.46
CA VAL A 205 -24.16 8.36 2.48
C VAL A 205 -23.17 7.45 3.18
N LYS A 206 -23.68 6.37 3.79
CA LYS A 206 -22.85 5.31 4.37
C LYS A 206 -22.16 4.55 3.23
N LYS A 207 -20.82 4.54 3.22
CA LYS A 207 -20.00 3.76 2.29
C LYS A 207 -19.22 2.66 3.00
N THR A 208 -18.81 1.66 2.22
CA THR A 208 -17.81 0.67 2.60
C THR A 208 -16.44 1.15 2.13
N TYR A 209 -15.48 1.14 3.03
CA TYR A 209 -14.10 1.53 2.79
C TYR A 209 -13.19 0.31 2.94
N ILE A 210 -12.08 0.34 2.21
CA ILE A 210 -10.99 -0.61 2.36
C ILE A 210 -9.93 0.07 3.22
N MET A 211 -9.45 -0.64 4.23
CA MET A 211 -8.43 -0.15 5.14
C MET A 211 -7.19 -1.04 5.10
N PRO A 212 -6.22 -0.75 4.21
CA PRO A 212 -4.87 -1.25 4.34
C PRO A 212 -4.27 -0.76 5.66
N ALA A 213 -3.90 -1.68 6.54
CA ALA A 213 -3.40 -1.37 7.88
C ALA A 213 -2.13 -2.16 8.20
N SER A 214 -1.20 -1.53 8.91
CA SER A 214 0.00 -2.15 9.48
C SER A 214 -0.36 -3.15 10.58
N ALA A 215 0.61 -3.99 10.97
CA ALA A 215 0.40 -5.03 11.97
C ALA A 215 -0.09 -4.47 13.33
N GLY A 216 0.52 -3.38 13.80
CA GLY A 216 0.16 -2.72 15.06
C GLY A 216 -1.26 -2.18 15.05
N VAL A 217 -1.69 -1.55 13.95
CA VAL A 217 -3.06 -1.05 13.81
C VAL A 217 -4.05 -2.22 13.76
N VAL A 218 -3.75 -3.30 13.04
CA VAL A 218 -4.60 -4.50 13.03
C VAL A 218 -4.76 -5.07 14.45
N ALA A 219 -3.67 -5.20 15.21
CA ALA A 219 -3.71 -5.65 16.60
C ALA A 219 -4.53 -4.70 17.51
N ALA A 220 -4.48 -3.39 17.26
CA ALA A 220 -5.29 -2.41 17.98
C ALA A 220 -6.80 -2.59 17.71
N PHE A 221 -7.20 -2.89 16.47
CA PHE A 221 -8.59 -3.16 16.12
C PHE A 221 -9.13 -4.43 16.77
N ASP A 222 -8.33 -5.50 16.85
CA ASP A 222 -8.68 -6.70 17.61
C ASP A 222 -8.87 -6.38 19.10
N GLY A 223 -8.07 -5.45 19.63
CA GLY A 223 -8.13 -4.94 20.99
C GLY A 223 -9.35 -4.06 21.33
N PHE A 224 -10.09 -3.53 20.35
CA PHE A 224 -11.30 -2.73 20.61
C PHE A 224 -12.40 -3.52 21.32
N THR A 225 -12.43 -4.84 21.15
CA THR A 225 -13.35 -5.71 21.87
C THR A 225 -12.95 -5.94 23.34
N ARG A 226 -11.73 -5.56 23.74
CA ARG A 226 -11.11 -5.88 25.04
C ARG A 226 -11.14 -4.75 26.08
N THR A 227 -11.22 -3.49 25.68
CA THR A 227 -11.01 -2.37 26.62
C THR A 227 -12.26 -2.04 27.45
N GLN A 228 -12.16 -2.26 28.77
CA GLN A 228 -13.07 -1.70 29.77
C GLN A 228 -12.30 -1.16 30.98
N PRO A 229 -12.56 0.10 31.40
CA PRO A 229 -12.09 0.64 32.66
C PRO A 229 -13.18 0.61 33.75
N SER A 230 -14.08 -0.38 33.76
CA SER A 230 -15.17 -0.45 34.74
C SER A 230 -15.52 -1.88 35.14
N ALA A 231 -15.73 -2.10 36.43
CA ALA A 231 -16.04 -3.40 37.06
C ALA A 231 -17.45 -3.94 36.76
N THR A 232 -18.30 -3.26 35.96
CA THR A 232 -19.75 -3.57 35.89
C THR A 232 -20.39 -3.46 34.51
N ALA A 233 -19.62 -3.52 33.45
CA ALA A 233 -20.15 -3.94 32.16
C ALA A 233 -19.25 -5.08 31.71
N GLN A 234 -19.76 -6.18 31.19
CA GLN A 234 -18.97 -7.14 30.43
C GLN A 234 -19.68 -7.20 29.08
N ARG A 235 -19.02 -6.82 27.98
CA ARG A 235 -19.63 -6.92 26.65
C ARG A 235 -19.66 -8.38 26.15
N TYR A 236 -19.03 -9.31 26.88
CA TYR A 236 -18.97 -10.75 26.54
C TYR A 236 -19.25 -11.69 27.74
N VAL A 237 -20.52 -12.07 27.85
CA VAL A 237 -21.12 -13.28 28.46
C VAL A 237 -20.70 -14.62 27.83
N VAL A 238 -19.55 -15.25 28.11
CA VAL A 238 -19.35 -16.66 27.66
C VAL A 238 -20.01 -17.61 28.66
N SER A 239 -21.30 -17.87 28.50
CA SER A 239 -21.95 -19.04 29.10
C SER A 239 -21.87 -20.20 28.13
N ASP A 240 -20.99 -21.18 28.37
CA ASP A 240 -21.36 -22.61 28.37
C ASP A 240 -20.16 -23.55 28.55
N ALA A 241 -20.45 -24.86 28.60
CA ALA A 241 -19.63 -25.95 29.09
C ALA A 241 -18.44 -26.43 28.21
N ALA A 242 -17.56 -27.17 28.90
CA ALA A 242 -16.31 -27.76 28.46
C ALA A 242 -16.44 -28.72 27.27
N GLU A 243 -15.53 -28.61 26.30
CA GLU A 243 -14.59 -29.71 26.00
C GLU A 243 -13.54 -29.34 24.95
N LYS A 244 -13.81 -28.40 24.00
CA LYS A 244 -12.75 -27.77 23.17
C LYS A 244 -13.18 -26.38 22.76
N ARG A 245 -12.49 -25.33 23.22
CA ARG A 245 -12.82 -23.93 22.90
C ARG A 245 -11.58 -23.17 22.45
N ALA A 246 -11.47 -22.91 21.15
CA ALA A 246 -10.59 -21.88 20.62
C ALA A 246 -11.32 -20.53 20.71
N ILE A 247 -10.70 -19.54 21.33
CA ILE A 247 -11.22 -18.17 21.39
C ILE A 247 -10.61 -17.42 20.21
N ASN A 248 -11.38 -17.27 19.13
CA ASN A 248 -10.98 -16.49 17.96
C ASN A 248 -11.58 -15.07 18.09
N MET A 249 -10.74 -14.09 18.40
CA MET A 249 -11.12 -12.69 18.49
C MET A 249 -10.36 -11.93 17.40
N GLU A 250 -10.92 -11.91 16.18
CA GLU A 250 -10.40 -11.14 15.04
C GLU A 250 -11.47 -10.16 14.54
N VAL A 251 -11.06 -8.94 14.19
CA VAL A 251 -11.94 -7.91 13.62
C VAL A 251 -11.55 -7.67 12.16
N LYS A 252 -12.19 -8.39 11.24
CA LYS A 252 -12.01 -8.21 9.79
C LYS A 252 -12.81 -7.05 9.21
N THR A 253 -13.96 -6.77 9.80
CA THR A 253 -14.83 -5.67 9.38
C THR A 253 -15.31 -4.88 10.59
N PHE A 254 -15.08 -3.57 10.60
CA PHE A 254 -15.59 -2.66 11.61
C PHE A 254 -16.81 -1.91 11.04
N ASN A 255 -17.99 -2.12 11.62
CA ASN A 255 -19.23 -1.55 11.13
C ASN A 255 -19.80 -0.56 12.15
N CYS A 256 -20.02 0.68 11.74
CA CYS A 256 -20.64 1.71 12.58
C CYS A 256 -21.80 2.40 11.83
N SER A 257 -22.50 3.31 12.49
CA SER A 257 -23.61 4.06 11.87
C SER A 257 -23.18 4.90 10.65
N PHE A 258 -21.90 5.30 10.58
CA PHE A 258 -21.37 6.21 9.56
C PHE A 258 -20.70 5.50 8.37
N GLY A 259 -20.30 4.22 8.52
CA GLY A 259 -19.51 3.52 7.52
C GLY A 259 -19.22 2.06 7.88
N MET A 260 -18.64 1.33 6.94
CA MET A 260 -18.04 0.01 7.18
C MET A 260 -16.58 0.05 6.73
N LEU A 261 -15.66 -0.43 7.56
CA LEU A 261 -14.24 -0.59 7.24
C LEU A 261 -13.94 -2.07 7.07
N ASN A 262 -13.40 -2.45 5.92
CA ASN A 262 -12.84 -3.78 5.70
C ASN A 262 -11.32 -3.68 5.88
N ILE A 263 -10.81 -4.32 6.92
CA ILE A 263 -9.40 -4.23 7.30
C ILE A 263 -8.61 -5.28 6.52
N VAL A 264 -7.55 -4.83 5.85
CA VAL A 264 -6.65 -5.67 5.07
C VAL A 264 -5.23 -5.42 5.58
N PRO A 265 -4.56 -6.42 6.16
CA PRO A 265 -3.18 -6.28 6.59
C PRO A 265 -2.26 -5.93 5.41
N ASN A 266 -1.35 -4.98 5.60
CA ASN A 266 -0.33 -4.61 4.63
C ASN A 266 0.97 -4.26 5.34
N LEU A 267 2.08 -4.82 4.85
CA LEU A 267 3.42 -4.61 5.41
C LEU A 267 4.22 -3.54 4.66
N PHE A 268 3.65 -2.89 3.65
CA PHE A 268 4.35 -1.90 2.82
C PHE A 268 3.82 -0.47 3.00
N LEU A 269 3.29 -0.15 4.20
CA LEU A 269 2.78 1.18 4.51
C LEU A 269 3.88 2.07 5.10
N ARG A 270 4.13 3.22 4.46
CA ARG A 270 5.17 4.20 4.84
C ARG A 270 6.51 3.54 5.21
N VAL A 271 6.98 2.66 4.35
CA VAL A 271 8.29 2.00 4.52
C VAL A 271 9.39 3.05 4.60
N ASP A 272 10.26 2.91 5.59
CA ASP A 272 11.41 3.79 5.79
C ASP A 272 12.57 3.46 4.81
N ALA A 273 13.70 4.17 4.95
CA ALA A 273 14.86 3.91 4.09
C ALA A 273 15.55 2.55 4.34
N ASN A 274 15.25 1.89 5.46
CA ASN A 274 15.79 0.58 5.83
C ASN A 274 14.90 -0.57 5.37
N GLY A 275 13.71 -0.28 4.84
CA GLY A 275 12.75 -1.31 4.43
C GLY A 275 11.74 -1.69 5.52
N ASP A 276 11.73 -0.99 6.66
CA ASP A 276 10.83 -1.27 7.77
C ASP A 276 9.51 -0.49 7.64
N PRO A 277 8.34 -1.15 7.79
CA PRO A 277 7.06 -0.46 7.77
C PRO A 277 6.79 0.36 9.02
N ASP A 278 5.99 1.42 8.86
CA ASP A 278 5.43 2.16 9.99
C ASP A 278 4.31 1.35 10.64
N ASP A 279 4.54 0.87 11.85
CA ASP A 279 3.60 0.04 12.59
C ASP A 279 2.31 0.80 12.99
N ASN A 280 2.28 2.12 12.85
CA ASN A 280 1.14 2.98 13.17
C ASN A 280 0.41 3.52 11.92
N ALA A 281 0.79 3.06 10.73
CA ALA A 281 0.24 3.56 9.48
C ALA A 281 -0.99 2.77 9.02
N ALA A 282 -2.04 3.49 8.63
CA ALA A 282 -3.15 2.90 7.90
C ALA A 282 -3.82 3.91 6.97
N LEU A 283 -4.47 3.40 5.93
CA LEU A 283 -5.19 4.19 4.95
C LEU A 283 -6.68 3.83 4.99
N ILE A 284 -7.57 4.78 4.74
CA ILE A 284 -9.00 4.53 4.51
C ILE A 284 -9.31 4.97 3.09
N LEU A 285 -9.60 4.00 2.22
CA LEU A 285 -9.67 4.20 0.79
C LEU A 285 -11.03 3.76 0.23
N VAL A 286 -11.46 4.46 -0.82
CA VAL A 286 -12.59 4.08 -1.67
C VAL A 286 -12.06 3.74 -3.05
N ARG A 287 -12.23 2.49 -3.49
CA ARG A 287 -11.70 2.01 -4.78
C ARG A 287 -12.07 2.87 -5.99
N GLU A 288 -13.26 3.45 -5.98
CA GLU A 288 -13.79 4.28 -7.09
C GLU A 288 -13.03 5.59 -7.28
N LEU A 289 -12.43 6.10 -6.19
CA LEU A 289 -11.68 7.35 -6.16
C LEU A 289 -10.20 7.16 -6.52
N LEU A 290 -9.76 5.92 -6.71
CA LEU A 290 -8.40 5.57 -7.09
C LEU A 290 -8.34 5.10 -8.53
N GLY A 291 -7.14 5.13 -9.09
CA GLY A 291 -6.81 4.59 -10.40
C GLY A 291 -5.31 4.41 -10.54
N LEU A 292 -4.87 3.30 -11.13
CA LEU A 292 -3.46 3.06 -11.45
C LEU A 292 -3.29 3.08 -12.97
N GLY A 293 -2.65 4.12 -13.49
CA GLY A 293 -2.35 4.23 -14.91
C GLY A 293 -0.99 3.63 -15.19
N VAL A 294 -0.92 2.60 -16.03
CA VAL A 294 0.34 1.94 -16.37
C VAL A 294 0.69 2.31 -17.81
N LEU A 295 1.78 3.06 -18.00
CA LEU A 295 2.27 3.47 -19.31
C LEU A 295 3.02 2.31 -19.98
N GLU A 296 3.83 1.62 -19.19
CA GLU A 296 4.61 0.46 -19.57
C GLU A 296 4.48 -0.58 -18.45
N ASN A 297 3.93 -1.74 -18.78
CA ASN A 297 3.75 -2.82 -17.81
C ASN A 297 5.12 -3.31 -17.32
N LEU A 298 5.15 -3.89 -16.12
CA LEU A 298 6.33 -4.58 -15.62
C LEU A 298 6.72 -5.68 -16.62
N HIS A 299 7.87 -5.52 -17.24
CA HIS A 299 8.45 -6.49 -18.15
C HIS A 299 9.96 -6.53 -17.94
N ALA A 300 10.54 -7.65 -18.31
CA ALA A 300 11.96 -7.89 -18.26
C ALA A 300 12.55 -7.78 -19.66
N VAL A 301 13.66 -7.06 -19.77
CA VAL A 301 14.44 -6.91 -20.99
C VAL A 301 15.79 -7.53 -20.73
N ASP A 302 16.10 -8.60 -21.44
CA ASP A 302 17.41 -9.22 -21.40
C ASP A 302 18.36 -8.39 -22.31
N ASP A 303 19.55 -8.06 -21.82
CA ASP A 303 20.52 -7.27 -22.59
C ASP A 303 21.15 -8.17 -23.66
N THR A 304 20.87 -7.85 -24.93
CA THR A 304 21.39 -8.59 -26.09
C THR A 304 22.79 -8.14 -26.49
N ASN A 305 23.35 -7.10 -25.86
CA ASN A 305 24.75 -6.76 -26.08
C ASN A 305 25.61 -7.85 -25.44
N ASN A 306 26.47 -8.46 -26.25
CA ASN A 306 27.39 -9.52 -25.86
C ASN A 306 28.45 -9.00 -24.88
N ASN A 307 28.03 -8.66 -23.66
CA ASN A 307 28.87 -8.15 -22.61
C ASN A 307 29.80 -9.27 -22.13
N PRO A 308 31.12 -9.01 -22.03
CA PRO A 308 32.09 -10.02 -21.65
C PRO A 308 31.94 -10.51 -20.20
N GLY A 309 31.02 -9.93 -19.42
CA GLY A 309 30.79 -10.25 -18.01
C GLY A 309 29.68 -11.27 -17.73
N GLY A 310 29.01 -11.82 -18.76
CA GLY A 310 27.91 -12.78 -18.59
C GLY A 310 26.53 -12.19 -18.92
N PRO A 311 25.44 -13.01 -18.86
CA PRO A 311 24.10 -12.56 -19.20
C PRO A 311 23.56 -11.56 -18.16
N GLN A 312 23.03 -10.45 -18.66
CA GLN A 312 22.47 -9.35 -17.86
C GLN A 312 21.11 -8.96 -18.42
N GLY A 313 20.29 -8.30 -17.61
CA GLY A 313 19.00 -7.78 -17.99
C GLY A 313 18.53 -6.71 -17.01
N TYR A 314 17.40 -6.10 -17.32
CA TYR A 314 16.76 -5.16 -16.42
C TYR A 314 15.24 -5.28 -16.49
N LEU A 315 14.60 -5.02 -15.36
CA LEU A 315 13.17 -4.80 -15.27
C LEU A 315 12.86 -3.34 -15.50
N LYS A 316 11.74 -3.09 -16.16
CA LYS A 316 11.24 -1.74 -16.36
C LYS A 316 9.73 -1.69 -16.18
N ALA A 317 9.28 -0.69 -15.44
CA ALA A 317 7.86 -0.37 -15.29
C ALA A 317 7.67 1.14 -15.24
N MET A 318 6.59 1.63 -15.84
CA MET A 318 6.20 3.03 -15.74
C MET A 318 4.73 3.13 -15.34
N PHE A 319 4.45 3.72 -14.19
CA PHE A 319 3.10 3.81 -13.64
C PHE A 319 2.84 5.16 -12.94
N ALA A 320 1.60 5.58 -12.87
CA ALA A 320 1.17 6.79 -12.18
C ALA A 320 -0.06 6.50 -11.32
N LEU A 321 -0.03 6.99 -10.09
CA LEU A 321 -1.19 6.94 -9.18
C LEU A 321 -2.12 8.12 -9.47
N MET A 322 -3.40 7.81 -9.70
CA MET A 322 -4.48 8.77 -9.84
C MET A 322 -5.39 8.73 -8.62
N HIS A 323 -5.36 9.79 -7.81
CA HIS A 323 -6.33 9.98 -6.73
C HIS A 323 -7.38 11.02 -7.15
N LYS A 324 -8.52 10.54 -7.68
CA LYS A 324 -9.57 11.39 -8.27
C LYS A 324 -10.06 12.49 -7.35
N ASN A 325 -10.28 12.16 -6.07
CA ASN A 325 -10.67 13.15 -5.07
C ASN A 325 -10.15 12.78 -3.65
N PRO A 326 -9.05 13.40 -3.19
CA PRO A 326 -8.46 13.15 -1.86
C PRO A 326 -9.40 13.41 -0.67
N ARG A 327 -10.42 14.26 -0.88
CA ARG A 327 -11.41 14.60 0.15
C ARG A 327 -12.20 13.40 0.69
N GLY A 328 -12.36 12.36 -0.13
CA GLY A 328 -13.11 11.15 0.20
C GLY A 328 -12.30 10.03 0.84
N SER A 329 -11.04 10.29 1.19
CA SER A 329 -10.12 9.33 1.80
C SER A 329 -9.72 9.79 3.21
N GLY A 330 -9.18 8.87 4.00
CA GLY A 330 -8.66 9.14 5.34
C GLY A 330 -7.34 8.41 5.59
N LYS A 331 -6.63 8.79 6.64
CA LYS A 331 -5.39 8.12 7.04
C LYS A 331 -5.18 8.14 8.55
N PHE A 332 -4.47 7.13 9.02
CA PHE A 332 -3.86 7.05 10.34
C PHE A 332 -2.35 7.09 10.17
N GLN A 333 -1.71 7.92 10.96
CA GLN A 333 -0.28 8.11 10.92
C GLN A 333 0.23 8.27 12.36
N GLY A 334 1.10 7.36 12.80
CA GLY A 334 1.85 7.56 14.04
C GLY A 334 2.79 8.75 13.95
N THR A 335 3.28 9.20 15.10
CA THR A 335 4.47 10.07 15.15
C THR A 335 5.64 9.44 14.45
#